data_AF-A0A1C6V106-F1
#
_entry.id   AF-A0A1C6V106-F1
#
_cell.length_a   1.000
_cell.length_b   1.000
_cell.length_c   1.000
_cell.angle_alpha   90.00
_cell.angle_beta   90.00
_cell.angle_gamma   90.00
#
_symmetry.space_group_name_H-M   'P 1'
#
loop_
_entity.id
_entity.type
_entity.pdbx_description
1 polymer ?
#
loop_
_entity_poly.entity_id
_entity_poly.type
_entity_poly.pdbx_seq_one_letter_code
_entity_poly.pdbx_strand_id
1 'polypeptide(L)'
;MARYTKPELREQVKEEIKASDKGGRPGQWSARKSQLLTQEYARRGGGYQGPKDERQKSLQRWGGEHWQTREGDTRARHGDETSRYLPEQAWEQLSPEQRRATDAKKRKESRSGKQYVANTGPASRARRNATAAERLSELPVAEAAKLVRDLDTGQLKTALRRERDGKARKTLIQRLESELDRR
;
A
#
# COMPACT_ATOMS: atom_id res chain seq x y z
N MET A 1 14.30 6.79 8.95
CA MET A 1 13.56 8.01 9.36
C MET A 1 14.12 9.20 8.61
N ALA A 2 13.29 9.87 7.82
CA ALA A 2 13.69 11.10 7.15
C ALA A 2 14.04 12.18 8.18
N ARG A 3 15.14 12.90 7.96
CA ARG A 3 15.54 14.04 8.80
C ARG A 3 14.76 15.27 8.35
N TYR A 4 14.32 16.11 9.28
CA TYR A 4 13.62 17.34 8.95
C TYR A 4 14.61 18.43 8.56
N THR A 5 14.28 19.28 7.58
CA THR A 5 15.18 20.37 7.16
C THR A 5 15.30 21.45 8.23
N LYS A 6 14.24 21.64 9.02
CA LYS A 6 14.12 22.64 10.09
C LYS A 6 13.44 22.00 11.31
N PRO A 7 14.16 21.26 12.15
CA PRO A 7 13.56 20.53 13.27
C PRO A 7 12.93 21.46 14.33
N GLU A 8 13.52 22.62 14.59
CA GLU A 8 13.04 23.59 15.57
C GLU A 8 11.69 24.18 15.13
N LEU A 9 11.58 24.56 13.85
CA LEU A 9 10.31 25.02 13.26
C LEU A 9 9.21 23.95 13.41
N ARG A 10 9.56 22.68 13.24
CA ARG A 10 8.58 21.60 13.37
C ARG A 10 8.05 21.47 14.79
N GLU A 11 8.93 21.52 15.79
CA GLU A 11 8.52 21.44 17.19
C GLU A 11 7.71 22.67 17.61
N GLN A 12 8.07 23.87 17.14
CA GLN A 12 7.27 25.07 17.35
C GLN A 12 5.84 24.90 16.79
N VAL A 13 5.72 24.52 15.51
CA VAL A 13 4.41 24.30 14.87
C VAL A 13 3.61 23.20 15.58
N LYS A 14 4.29 22.16 16.06
CA LYS A 14 3.66 21.05 16.79
C LYS A 14 3.04 21.54 18.10
N GLU A 15 3.76 22.33 18.89
CA GLU A 15 3.23 22.86 20.15
C GLU A 15 2.11 23.89 19.92
N GLU A 16 2.23 24.76 18.91
CA GLU A 16 1.14 25.67 18.50
C GLU A 16 -0.15 24.91 18.15
N ILE A 17 -0.04 23.86 17.33
CA ILE A 17 -1.20 23.04 16.93
C ILE A 17 -1.76 22.25 18.11
N LYS A 18 -0.88 21.70 18.96
CA LYS A 18 -1.28 20.97 20.15
C LYS A 18 -2.06 21.86 21.11
N ALA A 19 -1.61 23.10 21.34
CA ALA A 19 -2.30 24.08 22.16
C ALA A 19 -3.63 24.56 21.55
N SER A 20 -3.75 24.58 20.22
CA SER A 20 -4.99 24.99 19.55
C SER A 20 -6.15 23.99 19.73
N ASP A 21 -7.36 24.48 19.48
CA ASP A 21 -8.60 23.70 19.33
C ASP A 21 -8.75 23.07 17.92
N LYS A 22 -7.80 23.31 17.01
CA LYS A 22 -7.85 22.78 15.64
C LYS A 22 -7.47 21.30 15.61
N GLY A 23 -8.36 20.48 15.06
CA GLY A 23 -8.12 19.05 14.91
C GLY A 23 -8.27 18.24 16.20
N GLY A 24 -8.93 18.78 17.22
CA GLY A 24 -9.22 18.08 18.47
C GLY A 24 -9.09 19.00 19.69
N ARG A 25 -9.24 18.44 20.89
CA ARG A 25 -9.18 19.23 22.12
C ARG A 25 -7.79 19.90 22.31
N PRO A 26 -7.76 21.15 22.82
CA PRO A 26 -6.53 21.80 23.25
C PRO A 26 -5.68 20.93 24.17
N GLY A 27 -4.35 21.00 24.02
CA GLY A 27 -3.37 20.23 24.79
C GLY A 27 -3.19 18.78 24.35
N GLN A 28 -4.11 18.22 23.56
CA GLN A 28 -4.05 16.82 23.11
C GLN A 28 -3.42 16.67 21.72
N TRP A 29 -2.81 15.52 21.48
CA TRP A 29 -2.30 15.12 20.17
C TRP A 29 -3.26 14.13 19.51
N SER A 30 -3.71 14.44 18.29
CA SER A 30 -4.64 13.63 17.51
C SER A 30 -4.10 13.35 16.11
N ALA A 31 -4.67 12.34 15.44
CA ALA A 31 -4.34 12.07 14.04
C ALA A 31 -4.59 13.30 13.13
N ARG A 32 -5.67 14.04 13.38
CA ARG A 32 -6.00 15.25 12.62
C ARG A 32 -4.97 16.37 12.86
N LYS A 33 -4.51 16.56 14.09
CA LYS A 33 -3.42 17.50 14.42
C LYS A 33 -2.11 17.12 13.75
N SER A 34 -1.79 15.82 13.66
CA SER A 34 -0.62 15.36 12.92
C SER A 34 -0.68 15.69 11.41
N GLN A 35 -1.87 15.62 10.81
CA GLN A 35 -2.08 16.04 9.42
C GLN A 35 -1.86 17.56 9.28
N LEU A 36 -2.42 18.35 10.19
CA LEU A 36 -2.25 19.81 10.20
C LEU A 36 -0.79 20.20 10.37
N LEU A 37 -0.05 19.54 11.27
CA LEU A 37 1.39 19.78 11.45
C LEU A 37 2.15 19.58 10.15
N THR A 38 1.84 18.51 9.41
CA THR A 38 2.52 18.23 8.13
C THR A 38 2.28 19.35 7.11
N GLN A 39 1.05 19.81 6.99
CA GLN A 39 0.66 20.89 6.07
C GLN A 39 1.29 22.23 6.49
N GLU A 40 1.21 22.57 7.78
CA GLU A 40 1.70 23.82 8.32
C GLU A 40 3.22 23.92 8.29
N TYR A 41 3.90 22.82 8.63
CA TYR A 41 5.35 22.72 8.54
C TYR A 41 5.83 22.97 7.11
N ALA A 42 5.19 22.33 6.12
CA ALA A 42 5.49 22.56 4.71
C ALA A 42 5.21 24.02 4.30
N ARG A 43 4.08 24.58 4.72
CA ARG A 43 3.69 25.97 4.45
C ARG A 43 4.72 26.98 4.98
N ARG A 44 5.30 26.72 6.16
CA ARG A 44 6.35 27.56 6.76
C ARG A 44 7.76 27.27 6.22
N GLY A 45 7.85 26.56 5.09
CA GLY A 45 9.11 26.26 4.42
C GLY A 45 9.94 25.18 5.13
N GLY A 46 9.29 24.32 5.90
CA GLY A 46 9.84 23.06 6.39
C GLY A 46 9.76 21.96 5.34
N GLY A 47 10.66 20.98 5.44
CA GLY A 47 10.77 19.89 4.48
C GLY A 47 11.49 18.67 5.05
N TYR A 48 11.81 17.73 4.17
CA TYR A 48 12.46 16.47 4.52
C TYR A 48 13.80 16.37 3.78
N GLN A 49 14.80 15.81 4.45
CA GLN A 49 16.12 15.55 3.92
C GLN A 49 16.31 14.07 3.60
N GLY A 50 17.05 13.82 2.51
CA GLY A 50 17.44 12.49 2.08
C GLY A 50 16.33 11.74 1.31
N PRO A 51 16.68 10.60 0.69
CA PRO A 51 15.71 9.75 0.04
C PRO A 51 14.77 9.11 1.06
N LYS A 52 13.56 8.74 0.60
CA LYS A 52 12.64 7.93 1.40
C LYS A 52 13.29 6.60 1.76
N ASP A 53 13.15 6.17 3.01
CA ASP A 53 13.54 4.81 3.40
C ASP A 53 12.52 3.77 2.88
N GLU A 54 12.87 2.47 2.96
CA GLU A 54 12.03 1.40 2.43
C GLU A 54 10.65 1.33 3.10
N ARG A 55 10.53 1.73 4.38
CA ARG A 55 9.24 1.76 5.08
C ARG A 55 8.38 2.88 4.52
N GLN A 56 8.94 4.06 4.30
CA GLN A 56 8.26 5.19 3.67
C GLN A 56 7.82 4.88 2.23
N LYS A 57 8.69 4.24 1.44
CA LYS A 57 8.33 3.78 0.09
C LYS A 57 7.21 2.74 0.14
N SER A 58 7.27 1.80 1.09
CA SER A 58 6.20 0.81 1.26
C SER A 58 4.86 1.44 1.64
N LEU A 59 4.86 2.48 2.47
CA LEU A 59 3.63 3.23 2.82
C LEU A 59 3.11 4.03 1.63
N GLN A 60 4.00 4.61 0.83
CA GLN A 60 3.64 5.31 -0.40
C GLN A 60 2.95 4.36 -1.38
N ARG A 61 3.53 3.17 -1.60
CA ARG A 61 2.89 2.10 -2.41
C ARG A 61 1.53 1.72 -1.86
N TRP A 62 1.48 1.39 -0.57
CA TRP A 62 0.24 0.98 0.09
C TRP A 62 -0.86 2.05 -0.04
N GLY A 63 -0.52 3.33 0.06
CA GLY A 63 -1.46 4.44 -0.11
C GLY A 63 -1.84 4.76 -1.56
N GLY A 64 -1.03 4.35 -2.53
CA GLY A 64 -1.29 4.52 -3.96
C GLY A 64 -2.05 3.36 -4.60
N GLU A 65 -2.24 2.25 -3.89
CA GLU A 65 -3.01 1.11 -4.37
C GLU A 65 -4.51 1.47 -4.49
N HIS A 66 -5.15 1.00 -5.57
CA HIS A 66 -6.61 1.08 -5.73
C HIS A 66 -7.29 0.04 -4.86
N TRP A 67 -7.55 0.39 -3.61
CA TRP A 67 -8.24 -0.48 -2.67
C TRP A 67 -9.74 -0.47 -2.91
N GLN A 68 -10.34 -1.65 -2.95
CA GLN A 68 -11.78 -1.81 -3.19
C GLN A 68 -12.35 -3.10 -2.60
N THR A 69 -13.68 -3.14 -2.47
CA THR A 69 -14.43 -4.38 -2.22
C THR A 69 -14.43 -5.28 -3.45
N ARG A 70 -14.99 -6.48 -3.32
CA ARG A 70 -15.18 -7.39 -4.45
C ARG A 70 -16.01 -6.76 -5.58
N GLU A 71 -16.95 -5.89 -5.22
CA GLU A 71 -17.87 -5.18 -6.12
C GLU A 71 -17.27 -3.89 -6.72
N GLY A 72 -16.08 -3.47 -6.29
CA GLY A 72 -15.44 -2.22 -6.73
C GLY A 72 -15.74 -1.01 -5.85
N ASP A 73 -16.43 -1.20 -4.72
CA ASP A 73 -16.77 -0.10 -3.81
C ASP A 73 -15.59 0.29 -2.92
N THR A 74 -15.50 1.58 -2.60
CA THR A 74 -14.53 2.11 -1.61
C THR A 74 -15.03 2.00 -0.17
N ARG A 75 -16.34 1.79 0.03
CA ARG A 75 -16.96 1.58 1.35
C ARG A 75 -17.06 0.10 1.65
N ALA A 76 -16.19 -0.40 2.54
CA ALA A 76 -16.19 -1.81 2.91
C ALA A 76 -17.15 -2.17 4.06
N ARG A 77 -17.54 -1.21 4.93
CA ARG A 77 -18.35 -1.49 6.12
C ARG A 77 -19.80 -1.12 5.91
N HIS A 78 -20.69 -2.07 6.23
CA HIS A 78 -22.14 -1.91 6.15
C HIS A 78 -22.75 -2.55 7.40
N GLY A 79 -23.21 -1.73 8.36
CA GLY A 79 -23.72 -2.21 9.64
C GLY A 79 -22.66 -2.94 10.46
N ASP A 80 -22.99 -4.16 10.90
CA ASP A 80 -22.10 -5.07 11.61
C ASP A 80 -21.11 -5.80 10.68
N GLU A 81 -21.41 -5.87 9.39
CA GLU A 81 -20.59 -6.53 8.39
C GLU A 81 -19.51 -5.66 7.78
N THR A 82 -18.46 -6.34 7.31
CA THR A 82 -17.40 -5.73 6.53
C THR A 82 -17.09 -6.63 5.35
N SER A 83 -17.18 -6.07 4.15
CA SER A 83 -16.70 -6.67 2.92
C SER A 83 -15.17 -6.80 2.99
N ARG A 84 -14.61 -7.78 2.29
CA ARG A 84 -13.17 -7.88 2.12
C ARG A 84 -12.68 -6.67 1.32
N TYR A 85 -11.60 -6.05 1.81
CA TYR A 85 -10.95 -4.92 1.16
C TYR A 85 -9.56 -5.34 0.71
N LEU A 86 -9.32 -5.32 -0.61
CA LEU A 86 -8.05 -5.70 -1.23
C LEU A 86 -7.73 -4.73 -2.36
N PRO A 87 -6.46 -4.67 -2.80
CA PRO A 87 -6.09 -3.95 -4.00
C PRO A 87 -6.79 -4.57 -5.21
N GLU A 88 -7.23 -3.76 -6.16
CA GLU A 88 -7.85 -4.18 -7.43
C GLU A 88 -7.02 -5.26 -8.14
N GLN A 89 -5.71 -5.04 -8.25
CA GLN A 89 -4.77 -5.98 -8.86
C GLN A 89 -4.69 -7.35 -8.14
N ALA A 90 -5.01 -7.39 -6.85
CA ALA A 90 -5.14 -8.65 -6.13
C ALA A 90 -6.47 -9.34 -6.45
N TRP A 91 -7.56 -8.59 -6.64
CA TRP A 91 -8.83 -9.16 -7.09
C TRP A 91 -8.71 -9.78 -8.47
N GLU A 92 -8.05 -9.11 -9.42
CA GLU A 92 -7.84 -9.61 -10.79
C GLU A 92 -7.18 -10.98 -10.86
N GLN A 93 -6.31 -11.31 -9.91
CA GLN A 93 -5.63 -12.60 -9.84
C GLN A 93 -6.48 -13.73 -9.23
N LEU A 94 -7.62 -13.41 -8.62
CA LEU A 94 -8.49 -14.39 -7.97
C LEU A 94 -9.61 -14.85 -8.90
N SER A 95 -9.85 -16.16 -8.92
CA SER A 95 -11.04 -16.72 -9.57
C SER A 95 -12.33 -16.23 -8.90
N PRO A 96 -13.48 -16.22 -9.60
CA PRO A 96 -14.76 -15.80 -9.01
C PRO A 96 -15.07 -16.51 -7.67
N GLU A 97 -14.77 -17.80 -7.56
CA GLU A 97 -14.96 -18.63 -6.36
C GLU A 97 -14.03 -18.16 -5.23
N GLN A 98 -12.75 -17.92 -5.54
CA GLN A 98 -11.79 -17.43 -4.56
C GLN A 98 -12.16 -16.03 -4.06
N ARG A 99 -12.68 -15.17 -4.96
CA ARG A 99 -13.16 -13.83 -4.58
C ARG A 99 -14.32 -13.92 -3.59
N ARG A 100 -15.33 -14.72 -3.92
CA ARG A 100 -16.50 -14.98 -3.05
C ARG A 100 -16.08 -15.58 -1.72
N ALA A 101 -15.17 -16.56 -1.72
CA ALA A 101 -14.73 -17.24 -0.50
C ALA A 101 -14.01 -16.29 0.49
N THR A 102 -13.12 -15.42 0.00
CA THR A 102 -12.39 -14.48 0.88
C THR A 102 -13.30 -13.36 1.42
N ASP A 103 -14.29 -12.94 0.63
CA ASP A 103 -15.29 -11.96 1.03
C ASP A 103 -16.27 -12.52 2.05
N ALA A 104 -16.87 -13.68 1.76
CA ALA A 104 -17.78 -14.38 2.67
C ALA A 104 -17.12 -14.65 4.03
N LYS A 105 -15.85 -15.07 4.03
CA LYS A 105 -15.07 -15.23 5.27
C LYS A 105 -14.96 -13.91 6.05
N LYS A 106 -14.71 -12.78 5.39
CA LYS A 106 -14.61 -11.48 6.07
C LYS A 106 -15.94 -11.05 6.67
N ARG A 107 -17.02 -11.15 5.89
CA ARG A 107 -18.38 -10.77 6.30
C ARG A 107 -18.84 -11.59 7.49
N LYS A 108 -18.79 -12.92 7.39
CA LYS A 108 -19.21 -13.85 8.46
C LYS A 108 -18.52 -13.54 9.79
N GLU A 109 -17.19 -13.44 9.78
CA GLU A 109 -16.41 -13.22 11.00
C GLU A 109 -16.59 -11.80 11.54
N SER A 110 -16.73 -10.78 10.67
CA SER A 110 -17.02 -9.41 11.11
C SER A 110 -18.39 -9.29 11.77
N ARG A 111 -19.39 -10.04 11.29
CA ARG A 111 -20.73 -10.12 11.89
C ARG A 111 -20.67 -10.70 13.31
N SER A 112 -19.75 -11.64 13.56
CA SER A 112 -19.48 -12.16 14.91
C SER A 112 -18.64 -11.23 15.79
N GLY A 113 -18.44 -9.97 15.39
CA GLY A 113 -17.68 -8.97 16.16
C GLY A 113 -16.16 -9.04 15.98
N LYS A 114 -15.63 -9.93 15.15
CA LYS A 114 -14.18 -10.02 14.92
C LYS A 114 -13.71 -8.91 13.97
N GLN A 115 -13.02 -7.93 14.54
CA GLN A 115 -12.44 -6.82 13.79
C GLN A 115 -11.39 -7.29 12.77
N TYR A 116 -10.47 -8.17 13.18
CA TYR A 116 -9.40 -8.69 12.31
C TYR A 116 -9.72 -10.10 11.81
N VAL A 117 -9.69 -10.27 10.48
CA VAL A 117 -9.97 -11.55 9.81
C VAL A 117 -8.95 -11.74 8.71
N ALA A 118 -8.09 -12.74 8.86
CA ALA A 118 -7.05 -13.03 7.86
C ALA A 118 -7.65 -13.29 6.47
N ASN A 119 -6.91 -12.86 5.44
CA ASN A 119 -7.20 -13.23 4.05
C ASN A 119 -7.16 -14.76 3.89
N THR A 120 -7.91 -15.30 2.94
CA THR A 120 -7.70 -16.69 2.52
C THR A 120 -6.32 -16.86 1.89
N GLY A 121 -5.82 -18.09 1.80
CA GLY A 121 -4.52 -18.39 1.19
C GLY A 121 -4.34 -17.77 -0.20
N PRO A 122 -5.28 -17.98 -1.14
CA PRO A 122 -5.25 -17.34 -2.47
C PRO A 122 -5.22 -15.82 -2.40
N ALA A 123 -6.10 -15.19 -1.61
CA ALA A 123 -6.16 -13.73 -1.48
C ALA A 123 -4.89 -13.14 -0.83
N SER A 124 -4.28 -13.86 0.11
CA SER A 124 -3.00 -13.49 0.71
C SER A 124 -1.87 -13.53 -0.33
N ARG A 125 -1.81 -14.58 -1.15
CA ARG A 125 -0.84 -14.68 -2.26
C ARG A 125 -1.05 -13.60 -3.32
N ALA A 126 -2.28 -13.42 -3.80
CA ALA A 126 -2.61 -12.41 -4.79
C ALA A 126 -2.18 -11.00 -4.36
N ARG A 127 -2.41 -10.66 -3.07
CA ARG A 127 -1.94 -9.39 -2.50
C ARG A 127 -0.42 -9.29 -2.52
N ARG A 128 0.30 -10.32 -2.06
CA ARG A 128 1.78 -10.30 -2.09
C ARG A 128 2.33 -10.16 -3.50
N ASN A 129 1.72 -10.83 -4.47
CA ASN A 129 2.09 -10.75 -5.88
C ASN A 129 1.87 -9.35 -6.45
N ALA A 130 0.72 -8.74 -6.17
CA ALA A 130 0.42 -7.38 -6.60
C ALA A 130 1.43 -6.37 -6.04
N THR A 131 1.76 -6.45 -4.74
CA THR A 131 2.76 -5.58 -4.12
C THR A 131 4.18 -5.80 -4.68
N ALA A 132 4.56 -7.05 -4.97
CA ALA A 132 5.86 -7.34 -5.59
C ALA A 132 5.96 -6.77 -7.01
N ALA A 133 4.90 -6.91 -7.81
CA ALA A 133 4.81 -6.33 -9.15
C ALA A 133 4.87 -4.80 -9.11
N GLU A 134 4.19 -4.15 -8.16
CA GLU A 134 4.29 -2.70 -7.94
C GLU A 134 5.72 -2.28 -7.64
N ARG A 135 6.40 -2.98 -6.73
CA ARG A 135 7.77 -2.66 -6.34
C ARG A 135 8.72 -2.68 -7.55
N LEU A 136 8.57 -3.63 -8.47
CA LEU A 136 9.38 -3.66 -9.69
C LEU A 136 9.00 -2.55 -10.68
N SER A 137 7.73 -2.15 -10.73
CA SER A 137 7.24 -1.10 -11.62
C SER A 137 7.91 0.25 -11.31
N GLU A 138 8.14 0.54 -10.02
CA GLU A 138 8.70 1.80 -9.53
C GLU A 138 10.20 1.93 -9.71
N LEU A 139 10.92 0.79 -9.74
CA LEU A 139 12.38 0.77 -9.76
C LEU A 139 12.93 0.97 -11.18
N PRO A 140 14.11 1.61 -11.34
CA PRO A 140 14.86 1.55 -12.59
C PRO A 140 15.15 0.11 -12.99
N VAL A 141 15.27 -0.17 -14.29
CA VAL A 141 15.47 -1.54 -14.82
C VAL A 141 16.64 -2.25 -14.13
N ALA A 142 17.76 -1.55 -13.90
CA ALA A 142 18.93 -2.10 -13.25
C ALA A 142 18.66 -2.60 -11.82
N GLU A 143 17.85 -1.86 -11.04
CA GLU A 143 17.49 -2.26 -9.68
C GLU A 143 16.38 -3.31 -9.67
N ALA A 144 15.39 -3.16 -10.55
CA ALA A 144 14.32 -4.14 -10.72
C ALA A 144 14.90 -5.53 -11.08
N ALA A 145 15.87 -5.57 -12.00
CA ALA A 145 16.50 -6.81 -12.46
C ALA A 145 17.24 -7.58 -11.36
N LYS A 146 17.76 -6.89 -10.33
CA LYS A 146 18.38 -7.54 -9.17
C LYS A 146 17.35 -8.31 -8.34
N LEU A 147 16.16 -7.74 -8.18
CA LEU A 147 15.08 -8.32 -7.38
C LEU A 147 14.35 -9.48 -8.07
N VAL A 148 14.42 -9.58 -9.41
CA VAL A 148 13.73 -10.63 -10.19
C VAL A 148 14.08 -12.04 -9.68
N ARG A 149 15.35 -12.27 -9.29
CA ARG A 149 15.81 -13.59 -8.83
C ARG A 149 15.14 -14.04 -7.53
N ASP A 150 14.74 -13.10 -6.68
CA ASP A 150 14.17 -13.39 -5.36
C ASP A 150 12.64 -13.58 -5.39
N LEU A 151 12.00 -13.31 -6.54
CA LEU A 151 10.56 -13.45 -6.68
C LEU A 151 10.15 -14.91 -6.80
N ASP A 152 8.98 -15.30 -6.29
CA ASP A 152 8.38 -16.60 -6.58
C ASP A 152 7.70 -16.64 -7.97
N THR A 153 7.33 -17.84 -8.45
CA THR A 153 6.72 -18.02 -9.78
C THR A 153 5.43 -17.21 -9.96
N GLY A 154 4.62 -17.05 -8.91
CA GLY A 154 3.40 -16.26 -8.96
C GLY A 154 3.69 -14.76 -9.03
N GLN A 155 4.67 -14.30 -8.28
CA GLN A 155 5.16 -12.93 -8.33
C GLN A 155 5.76 -12.59 -9.70
N LEU A 156 6.56 -13.49 -10.28
CA LEU A 156 7.14 -13.33 -11.62
C LEU A 156 6.06 -13.21 -12.70
N LYS A 157 5.07 -14.11 -12.72
CA LYS A 157 3.95 -14.06 -13.68
C LYS A 157 3.17 -12.75 -13.57
N THR A 158 2.90 -12.32 -12.33
CA THR A 158 2.16 -11.07 -12.07
C THR A 158 2.97 -9.85 -12.51
N ALA A 159 4.26 -9.81 -12.18
CA ALA A 159 5.16 -8.73 -12.59
C ALA A 159 5.30 -8.66 -14.12
N LEU A 160 5.43 -9.81 -14.80
CA LEU A 160 5.53 -9.88 -16.26
C LEU A 160 4.27 -9.34 -16.93
N ARG A 161 3.09 -9.79 -16.49
CA ARG A 161 1.80 -9.28 -17.00
C ARG A 161 1.72 -7.76 -16.84
N ARG A 162 1.97 -7.27 -15.62
CA ARG A 162 1.92 -5.84 -15.31
C ARG A 162 2.92 -5.02 -16.12
N GLU A 163 4.13 -5.55 -16.32
CA GLU A 163 5.15 -4.85 -17.10
C GLU A 163 4.75 -4.75 -18.58
N ARG A 164 4.16 -5.82 -19.14
CA ARG A 164 3.64 -5.83 -20.52
C ARG A 164 2.45 -4.89 -20.71
N ASP A 165 1.52 -4.88 -19.74
CA ASP A 165 0.31 -4.03 -19.76
C ASP A 165 0.62 -2.55 -19.43
N GLY A 166 1.83 -2.26 -18.95
CA GLY A 166 2.24 -0.94 -18.46
C GLY A 166 3.43 -0.34 -19.23
N LYS A 167 4.59 -0.25 -18.57
CA LYS A 167 5.77 0.46 -19.10
C LYS A 167 6.49 -0.26 -20.25
N ALA A 168 6.20 -1.54 -20.46
CA ALA A 168 6.75 -2.38 -21.52
C ALA A 168 8.29 -2.35 -21.65
N ARG A 169 9.01 -2.33 -20.52
CA ARG A 169 10.49 -2.26 -20.51
C ARG A 169 11.07 -3.58 -20.98
N LYS A 170 11.50 -3.64 -22.24
CA LYS A 170 12.00 -4.85 -22.93
C LYS A 170 12.99 -5.68 -22.10
N THR A 171 14.03 -5.04 -21.55
CA THR A 171 15.05 -5.73 -20.75
C THR A 171 14.47 -6.38 -19.48
N LEU A 172 13.51 -5.72 -18.82
CA LEU A 172 12.87 -6.27 -17.63
C LEU A 172 11.93 -7.43 -18.00
N ILE A 173 11.18 -7.30 -19.09
CA ILE A 173 10.35 -8.37 -19.64
C ILE A 173 11.19 -9.62 -19.94
N GLN A 174 12.27 -9.46 -20.72
CA GLN A 174 13.19 -10.55 -21.04
C GLN A 174 13.77 -11.21 -19.79
N ARG A 175 14.11 -10.39 -18.78
CA ARG A 175 14.65 -10.90 -17.50
C ARG A 175 13.61 -11.70 -16.72
N LEU A 176 12.36 -11.24 -16.68
CA LEU A 176 11.24 -11.93 -16.03
C LEU A 176 10.90 -13.24 -16.74
N GLU A 177 10.86 -13.24 -18.08
CA GLU A 177 10.67 -14.45 -18.90
C GLU A 177 11.80 -15.45 -18.67
N SER A 178 13.05 -15.01 -18.79
CA SER A 178 14.22 -15.87 -18.57
C SER A 178 14.27 -16.49 -17.17
N GLU A 179 13.74 -15.79 -16.15
CA GLU A 179 13.67 -16.31 -14.79
C GLU A 179 12.50 -17.28 -14.60
N LEU A 180 11.38 -17.07 -15.30
CA LEU A 180 10.27 -18.01 -15.34
C LEU A 180 10.67 -19.32 -16.02
N ASP A 181 11.39 -19.26 -17.14
CA ASP A 181 11.81 -20.44 -17.91
C ASP A 181 12.81 -21.32 -17.14
N ARG A 182 13.46 -20.78 -16.10
CA ARG A 182 14.39 -21.51 -15.23
C ARG A 182 13.72 -22.33 -14.14
N ARG A 183 12.40 -22.19 -13.94
CA ARG A 183 11.66 -22.73 -12.80
C ARG A 183 10.61 -23.73 -13.22
#